data_AF-A0A444YHK1-F1
#
_entry.id   AF-A0A444YHK1-F1
#
_cell.length_a   1.000
_cell.length_b   1.000
_cell.length_c   1.000
_cell.angle_alpha   90.00
_cell.angle_beta   90.00
_cell.angle_gamma   90.00
#
_symmetry.space_group_name_H-M   'P 1'
#
loop_
_entity.id
_entity.type
_entity.pdbx_description
1 polymer ?
#
loop_
_entity_poly.entity_id
_entity_poly.type
_entity_poly.pdbx_seq_one_letter_code
_entity_poly.pdbx_strand_id
1 'polypeptide(L)'
;MNRYLLLFSFFVSSIVVPFVGCYNAKLQKGPLVESTNVEDDYNINDRSWWRFKGLVMQSKDVVGGDRTSSSSSSHLRKVINVNDYGACGDGGDASSNTQAFEKAWQTACSSGKTILLVPKGNIYQLKPIRFSGPCKSDIQVQIEGTIEATDEASDYYSNDSKYWLVFDNVKKLLVHGGGTIDGNGKIWWQKSSSGINVTAPGDSPNTDGIHVTNSHNVQISDSVIGTGDDCISIVSGSKNILATNITCGPGHGISIGSLGKGNSEAYVSGVTVKRAQISGTTNGVRIKTWQGGSGLASYIQFKHIVMENVTNPILIDQNYCDKPNKSCPKQKSAVQISNVLYQNISGTSASDVAVKFDCSDSVPCQDIILEDINLQSFEGDKDAEALCNNVKVSYYGDVNPSCCS
;
A
#
# COMPACT_ATOMS: atom_id res chain seq x y z
N MET A 1 -58.51 8.52 7.84
CA MET A 1 -59.24 7.26 8.08
C MET A 1 -58.42 6.40 9.04
N ASN A 2 -59.11 5.54 9.81
CA ASN A 2 -58.69 4.62 10.88
C ASN A 2 -57.22 4.12 10.98
N ARG A 3 -56.66 3.72 12.15
CA ARG A 3 -57.00 3.82 13.61
C ARG A 3 -55.78 3.29 14.44
N TYR A 4 -55.59 3.78 15.69
CA TYR A 4 -55.27 3.10 16.99
C TYR A 4 -54.53 1.72 17.05
N LEU A 5 -53.75 1.29 18.08
CA LEU A 5 -53.26 1.85 19.36
C LEU A 5 -52.19 0.88 19.99
N LEU A 6 -51.54 1.33 21.07
CA LEU A 6 -50.46 0.77 21.94
C LEU A 6 -50.49 -0.70 22.44
N LEU A 7 -49.26 -1.21 22.64
CA LEU A 7 -48.69 -2.01 23.76
C LEU A 7 -49.32 -3.35 24.24
N PHE A 8 -48.44 -4.34 24.40
CA PHE A 8 -48.27 -5.08 25.66
C PHE A 8 -46.79 -5.42 25.90
N SER A 9 -46.33 -5.36 27.15
CA SER A 9 -45.07 -5.97 27.58
C SER A 9 -45.36 -7.22 28.38
N PHE A 10 -44.54 -8.26 28.21
CA PHE A 10 -44.28 -9.27 29.26
C PHE A 10 -42.86 -9.80 29.12
N PHE A 11 -42.19 -9.95 30.26
CA PHE A 11 -40.97 -10.75 30.38
C PHE A 11 -41.29 -12.23 30.15
N VAL A 12 -40.35 -13.00 29.58
CA VAL A 12 -39.84 -14.27 30.15
C VAL A 12 -38.65 -14.80 29.31
N SER A 13 -37.64 -15.29 30.03
CA SER A 13 -36.54 -16.20 29.63
C SER A 13 -35.90 -16.13 28.23
N SER A 14 -34.62 -15.76 28.25
CA SER A 14 -33.50 -16.47 27.61
C SER A 14 -33.84 -17.42 26.45
N ILE A 15 -33.73 -16.91 25.22
CA ILE A 15 -33.41 -17.78 24.08
C ILE A 15 -31.89 -17.83 23.97
N VAL A 16 -31.32 -18.89 24.54
CA VAL A 16 -29.99 -19.36 24.14
C VAL A 16 -30.16 -19.97 22.76
N VAL A 17 -29.74 -19.26 21.71
CA VAL A 17 -29.40 -19.93 20.45
C VAL A 17 -28.13 -20.73 20.75
N PRO A 18 -28.14 -22.07 20.68
CA PRO A 18 -26.93 -22.83 20.95
C PRO A 18 -25.88 -22.46 19.91
N PHE A 19 -24.67 -22.16 20.38
CA PHE A 19 -23.48 -22.17 19.54
C PHE A 19 -23.46 -23.46 18.73
N VAL A 20 -23.40 -23.37 17.41
CA VAL A 20 -22.92 -24.47 16.58
C VAL A 20 -21.42 -24.57 16.85
N GLY A 21 -21.07 -25.31 17.90
CA GLY A 21 -19.68 -25.56 18.26
C GLY A 21 -19.02 -26.38 17.16
N CYS A 22 -18.05 -25.78 16.46
CA CYS A 22 -17.23 -26.49 15.50
C CYS A 22 -16.35 -27.52 16.22
N TYR A 23 -16.63 -28.81 16.00
CA TYR A 23 -15.89 -29.91 16.62
C TYR A 23 -14.72 -30.39 15.72
N ASN A 24 -13.51 -30.26 16.26
CA ASN A 24 -12.31 -31.12 16.05
C ASN A 24 -11.92 -31.63 14.65
N ALA A 25 -10.70 -31.27 14.22
CA ALA A 25 -9.76 -32.19 13.56
C ALA A 25 -8.29 -31.86 13.98
N LYS A 26 -7.35 -32.79 13.79
CA LYS A 26 -6.05 -32.84 14.51
C LYS A 26 -4.84 -32.31 13.73
N LEU A 27 -3.83 -31.88 14.51
CA LEU A 27 -2.43 -31.63 14.15
C LEU A 27 -1.75 -32.78 13.39
N GLN A 28 -0.84 -32.43 12.48
CA GLN A 28 0.34 -33.22 12.15
C GLN A 28 1.56 -32.30 11.95
N LYS A 29 2.68 -32.58 12.61
CA LYS A 29 3.95 -31.84 12.44
C LYS A 29 4.82 -32.52 11.37
N GLY A 30 5.35 -31.74 10.43
CA GLY A 30 6.50 -32.07 9.59
C GLY A 30 7.77 -31.32 10.05
N PRO A 31 8.98 -31.78 9.69
CA PRO A 31 10.22 -31.20 10.19
C PRO A 31 10.56 -29.85 9.56
N LEU A 32 11.31 -29.04 10.31
CA LEU A 32 11.87 -27.76 9.87
C LEU A 32 13.02 -28.00 8.88
N VAL A 33 13.13 -27.15 7.86
CA VAL A 33 14.32 -27.01 7.01
C VAL A 33 14.92 -25.64 7.30
N GLU A 34 16.23 -25.59 7.56
CA GLU A 34 16.94 -24.36 7.89
C GLU A 34 17.03 -23.42 6.68
N SER A 35 16.64 -22.16 6.86
CA SER A 35 16.93 -21.09 5.90
C SER A 35 18.34 -20.56 6.15
N THR A 36 19.19 -20.63 5.12
CA THR A 36 20.56 -20.08 5.14
C THR A 36 20.57 -18.58 5.38
N ASN A 37 21.42 -18.13 6.31
CA ASN A 37 21.68 -16.70 6.52
C ASN A 37 22.31 -16.07 5.27
N VAL A 38 21.82 -14.89 4.88
CA VAL A 38 22.55 -13.94 4.04
C VAL A 38 22.79 -12.71 4.92
N GLU A 39 24.05 -12.34 5.10
CA GLU A 39 24.44 -11.25 6.01
C GLU A 39 24.25 -9.89 5.32
N ASP A 40 23.48 -8.99 5.93
CA ASP A 40 23.33 -7.59 5.51
C ASP A 40 24.62 -6.80 5.85
N ASP A 41 25.45 -6.46 4.85
CA ASP A 41 26.64 -5.64 5.04
C ASP A 41 26.29 -4.15 5.26
N TYR A 42 26.31 -3.74 6.53
CA TYR A 42 26.03 -2.38 6.99
C TYR A 42 27.23 -1.43 6.74
N ASN A 43 27.48 -1.06 5.47
CA ASN A 43 28.60 -0.20 5.12
C ASN A 43 28.33 1.29 5.43
N ILE A 44 28.91 1.77 6.55
CA ILE A 44 28.72 3.12 7.10
C ILE A 44 29.33 4.26 6.25
N ASN A 45 29.99 3.95 5.12
CA ASN A 45 30.72 4.92 4.30
C ASN A 45 29.96 5.46 3.07
N ASP A 46 28.64 5.26 2.98
CA ASP A 46 27.83 5.85 1.91
C ASP A 46 27.89 7.40 1.94
N ARG A 47 28.42 7.98 0.86
CA ARG A 47 28.60 9.44 0.70
C ARG A 47 27.29 10.18 0.37
N SER A 48 26.15 9.50 0.27
CA SER A 48 24.83 10.15 0.19
C SER A 48 24.42 10.84 1.52
N TRP A 49 24.94 10.36 2.66
CA TRP A 49 24.51 10.73 4.01
C TRP A 49 24.57 12.24 4.34
N TRP A 50 25.55 12.98 3.81
CA TRP A 50 25.74 14.40 4.17
C TRP A 50 24.83 15.35 3.38
N ARG A 51 24.23 14.90 2.27
CA ARG A 51 23.39 15.72 1.40
C ARG A 51 21.98 15.93 1.95
N PHE A 52 21.50 14.99 2.77
CA PHE A 52 20.19 15.04 3.45
C PHE A 52 20.32 15.30 4.96
N LYS A 53 21.33 16.07 5.40
CA LYS A 53 21.68 16.24 6.82
C LYS A 53 20.56 16.86 7.69
N GLY A 54 19.57 17.51 7.09
CA GLY A 54 18.37 18.03 7.75
C GLY A 54 17.21 17.04 7.90
N LEU A 55 17.31 15.82 7.36
CA LEU A 55 16.21 14.85 7.26
C LEU A 55 16.26 13.68 8.25
N VAL A 56 17.26 13.63 9.14
CA VAL A 56 17.24 12.70 10.28
C VAL A 56 16.36 13.27 11.40
N MET A 57 15.03 13.12 11.26
CA MET A 57 14.20 13.04 12.46
C MET A 57 14.66 11.81 13.25
N GLN A 58 15.17 12.04 14.45
CA GLN A 58 15.86 11.01 15.23
C GLN A 58 14.93 9.84 15.56
N SER A 59 15.22 8.67 14.98
CA SER A 59 14.76 7.37 15.48
C SER A 59 15.59 6.89 16.68
N LYS A 60 16.11 7.81 17.52
CA LYS A 60 17.09 7.51 18.58
C LYS A 60 16.51 6.90 19.87
N ASP A 61 15.20 6.78 19.98
CA ASP A 61 14.55 6.13 21.15
C ASP A 61 14.44 4.60 21.01
N VAL A 62 15.14 3.98 20.04
CA VAL A 62 15.13 2.53 19.83
C VAL A 62 16.56 1.97 19.84
N VAL A 63 16.89 1.32 20.96
CA VAL A 63 18.15 0.59 21.28
C VAL A 63 19.36 1.47 21.63
N GLY A 64 19.61 1.59 22.94
CA GLY A 64 20.79 2.26 23.51
C GLY A 64 20.82 2.23 25.05
N GLY A 65 20.30 1.17 25.67
CA GLY A 65 20.19 1.05 27.12
C GLY A 65 21.46 0.49 27.77
N ASP A 66 22.22 1.35 28.43
CA ASP A 66 23.31 0.96 29.32
C ASP A 66 22.77 0.25 30.59
N ARG A 67 23.58 -0.62 31.20
CA ARG A 67 23.20 -1.48 32.31
C ARG A 67 23.19 -0.73 33.64
N THR A 68 22.05 -0.13 34.02
CA THR A 68 21.71 0.06 35.44
C THR A 68 20.23 -0.21 35.72
N SER A 69 19.96 -0.80 36.89
CA SER A 69 18.65 -1.32 37.28
C SER A 69 17.68 -0.22 37.73
N SER A 70 16.49 -0.16 37.10
CA SER A 70 15.23 0.13 37.80
C SER A 70 14.03 -0.33 36.95
N SER A 71 12.92 -0.67 37.62
CA SER A 71 11.77 -1.31 37.00
C SER A 71 10.99 -0.39 36.05
N SER A 72 10.71 -0.85 34.83
CA SER A 72 9.65 -0.27 33.99
C SER A 72 8.73 -1.37 33.45
N SER A 73 7.43 -1.11 33.51
CA SER A 73 6.39 -2.05 33.07
C SER A 73 6.28 -2.02 31.55
N SER A 74 6.82 -3.04 30.89
CA SER A 74 6.56 -3.30 29.46
C SER A 74 5.08 -3.62 29.28
N HIS A 75 4.29 -2.62 28.89
CA HIS A 75 2.87 -2.80 28.61
C HIS A 75 2.71 -3.73 27.40
N LEU A 76 2.35 -4.98 27.67
CA LEU A 76 2.04 -6.00 26.67
C LEU A 76 0.96 -5.46 25.72
N ARG A 77 1.20 -5.58 24.41
CA ARG A 77 0.16 -5.27 23.41
C ARG A 77 -0.99 -6.25 23.60
N LYS A 78 -2.22 -5.76 23.74
CA LYS A 78 -3.40 -6.62 23.88
C LYS A 78 -3.73 -7.23 22.51
N VAL A 79 -3.66 -8.55 22.40
CA VAL A 79 -4.13 -9.28 21.21
C VAL A 79 -5.65 -9.33 21.23
N ILE A 80 -6.25 -9.07 20.07
CA ILE A 80 -7.68 -9.09 19.77
C ILE A 80 -7.83 -10.07 18.62
N ASN A 81 -8.15 -11.33 18.89
CA ASN A 81 -8.32 -12.33 17.84
C ASN A 81 -9.74 -12.23 17.26
N VAL A 82 -9.89 -12.18 15.94
CA VAL A 82 -11.20 -12.06 15.28
C VAL A 82 -12.16 -13.21 15.65
N ASN A 83 -11.64 -14.40 15.96
CA ASN A 83 -12.45 -15.54 16.42
C ASN A 83 -13.20 -15.25 17.73
N ASP A 84 -12.59 -14.46 18.64
CA ASP A 84 -13.18 -14.13 19.93
C ASP A 84 -14.44 -13.23 19.77
N TYR A 85 -14.67 -12.68 18.57
CA TYR A 85 -15.80 -11.83 18.20
C TYR A 85 -16.80 -12.54 17.27
N GLY A 86 -16.61 -13.85 17.05
CA GLY A 86 -17.52 -14.70 16.28
C GLY A 86 -17.12 -14.90 14.81
N ALA A 87 -15.88 -14.58 14.41
CA ALA A 87 -15.41 -14.88 13.07
C ALA A 87 -15.19 -16.40 12.93
N CYS A 88 -15.70 -16.99 11.84
CA CYS A 88 -15.57 -18.40 11.52
C CYS A 88 -14.54 -18.57 10.40
N GLY A 89 -13.47 -19.31 10.71
CA GLY A 89 -12.25 -19.44 9.90
C GLY A 89 -12.29 -20.56 8.85
N ASP A 90 -13.47 -21.01 8.45
CA ASP A 90 -13.73 -22.11 7.51
C ASP A 90 -14.16 -21.64 6.12
N GLY A 91 -14.08 -20.34 5.84
CA GLY A 91 -14.64 -19.70 4.63
C GLY A 91 -16.15 -19.40 4.74
N GLY A 92 -16.74 -19.46 5.94
CA GLY A 92 -18.18 -19.22 6.16
C GLY A 92 -18.69 -17.79 5.89
N ASP A 93 -20.00 -17.61 6.05
CA ASP A 93 -20.80 -16.42 5.68
C ASP A 93 -20.07 -15.07 5.86
N ALA A 94 -19.87 -14.40 4.73
CA ALA A 94 -19.25 -13.09 4.66
C ALA A 94 -19.94 -12.04 5.54
N SER A 95 -21.26 -12.13 5.73
CA SER A 95 -22.02 -11.18 6.56
C SER A 95 -21.63 -11.29 8.04
N SER A 96 -21.62 -12.52 8.58
CA SER A 96 -21.26 -12.82 9.96
C SER A 96 -19.78 -12.53 10.24
N ASN A 97 -18.90 -12.90 9.30
CA ASN A 97 -17.47 -12.63 9.38
C ASN A 97 -17.16 -11.12 9.34
N THR A 98 -17.78 -10.34 8.44
CA THR A 98 -17.66 -8.87 8.44
C THR A 98 -18.07 -8.26 9.78
N GLN A 99 -19.23 -8.65 10.34
CA GLN A 99 -19.67 -8.15 11.65
C GLN A 99 -18.72 -8.53 12.80
N ALA A 100 -18.07 -9.69 12.74
CA ALA A 100 -17.08 -10.08 13.74
C ALA A 100 -15.80 -9.23 13.64
N PHE A 101 -15.31 -8.99 12.42
CA PHE A 101 -14.16 -8.11 12.17
C PHE A 101 -14.46 -6.66 12.58
N GLU A 102 -15.67 -6.14 12.34
CA GLU A 102 -16.10 -4.82 12.81
C GLU A 102 -16.06 -4.71 14.34
N LYS A 103 -16.61 -5.68 15.06
CA LYS A 103 -16.60 -5.71 16.54
C LYS A 103 -15.19 -5.84 17.11
N ALA A 104 -14.35 -6.67 16.48
CA ALA A 104 -12.95 -6.83 16.85
C ALA A 104 -12.17 -5.53 16.61
N TRP A 105 -12.35 -4.87 15.46
CA TRP A 105 -11.74 -3.57 15.15
C TRP A 105 -12.19 -2.48 16.12
N GLN A 106 -13.49 -2.33 16.37
CA GLN A 106 -14.03 -1.36 17.33
C GLN A 106 -13.39 -1.55 18.72
N THR A 107 -13.20 -2.79 19.15
CA THR A 107 -12.55 -3.09 20.44
C THR A 107 -11.05 -2.79 20.41
N ALA A 108 -10.34 -3.13 19.33
CA ALA A 108 -8.92 -2.85 19.16
C ALA A 108 -8.61 -1.34 19.10
N CYS A 109 -9.39 -0.60 18.31
CA CYS A 109 -9.26 0.84 18.06
C CYS A 109 -9.65 1.70 19.28
N SER A 110 -10.57 1.22 20.13
CA SER A 110 -10.97 1.87 21.38
C SER A 110 -10.17 1.43 22.62
N SER A 111 -9.19 0.54 22.45
CA SER A 111 -8.29 0.05 23.51
C SER A 111 -6.96 0.84 23.57
N GLY A 112 -6.02 0.39 24.41
CA GLY A 112 -4.61 0.82 24.38
C GLY A 112 -3.86 0.24 23.17
N LYS A 113 -2.54 0.01 23.29
CA LYS A 113 -1.77 -0.60 22.20
C LYS A 113 -2.25 -2.03 21.94
N THR A 114 -2.74 -2.30 20.73
CA THR A 114 -3.39 -3.57 20.37
C THR A 114 -2.79 -4.23 19.13
N ILE A 115 -3.03 -5.53 19.00
CA ILE A 115 -2.84 -6.31 17.78
C ILE A 115 -4.19 -6.94 17.44
N LEU A 116 -4.83 -6.51 16.34
CA LEU A 116 -5.92 -7.26 15.73
C LEU A 116 -5.31 -8.45 14.99
N LEU A 117 -5.64 -9.68 15.39
CA LEU A 117 -5.03 -10.91 14.86
C LEU A 117 -6.05 -11.67 13.99
N VAL A 118 -5.65 -11.93 12.75
CA VAL A 118 -6.29 -12.91 11.85
C VAL A 118 -5.42 -14.17 11.88
N PRO A 119 -5.84 -15.25 12.57
CA PRO A 119 -4.97 -16.38 12.92
C PRO A 119 -4.66 -17.31 11.74
N LYS A 120 -3.49 -17.94 11.81
CA LYS A 120 -2.97 -18.85 10.78
C LYS A 120 -3.85 -20.08 10.56
N GLY A 121 -4.01 -20.47 9.30
CA GLY A 121 -4.75 -21.67 8.89
C GLY A 121 -6.27 -21.47 8.76
N ASN A 122 -6.76 -20.27 9.05
CA ASN A 122 -8.17 -19.91 8.91
C ASN A 122 -8.39 -19.05 7.66
N ILE A 123 -9.58 -19.17 7.06
CA ILE A 123 -10.06 -18.38 5.91
C ILE A 123 -11.35 -17.66 6.31
N TYR A 124 -11.43 -16.36 6.06
CA TYR A 124 -12.60 -15.53 6.39
C TYR A 124 -13.07 -14.77 5.16
N GLN A 125 -14.25 -15.09 4.64
CA GLN A 125 -14.87 -14.23 3.64
C GLN A 125 -15.37 -12.93 4.29
N LEU A 126 -15.13 -11.79 3.65
CA LEU A 126 -15.62 -10.48 4.09
C LEU A 126 -16.31 -9.74 2.95
N LYS A 127 -17.43 -9.11 3.28
CA LYS A 127 -18.03 -8.02 2.49
C LYS A 127 -17.15 -6.76 2.54
N PRO A 128 -17.37 -5.76 1.66
CA PRO A 128 -16.73 -4.45 1.78
C PRO A 128 -16.78 -3.91 3.21
N ILE A 129 -15.61 -3.64 3.80
CA ILE A 129 -15.44 -3.31 5.21
C ILE A 129 -14.50 -2.10 5.37
N ARG A 130 -14.88 -1.19 6.27
CA ARG A 130 -14.12 0.03 6.58
C ARG A 130 -13.73 0.07 8.06
N PHE A 131 -12.43 -0.08 8.29
CA PHE A 131 -11.76 0.06 9.58
C PHE A 131 -11.49 1.55 9.88
N SER A 132 -12.54 2.28 10.27
CA SER A 132 -12.44 3.71 10.59
C SER A 132 -11.85 3.98 11.97
N GLY A 133 -11.03 5.02 12.06
CA GLY A 133 -10.58 5.69 13.29
C GLY A 133 -11.39 6.96 13.60
N PRO A 134 -10.88 7.86 14.46
CA PRO A 134 -9.55 7.84 15.07
C PRO A 134 -9.45 6.85 16.24
N CYS A 135 -8.39 6.02 16.23
CA CYS A 135 -8.10 5.10 17.33
C CYS A 135 -7.38 5.79 18.49
N LYS A 136 -7.57 5.28 19.73
CA LYS A 136 -6.96 5.86 20.94
C LYS A 136 -5.45 5.66 21.04
N SER A 137 -4.90 4.68 20.32
CA SER A 137 -3.51 4.24 20.45
C SER A 137 -2.97 3.65 19.15
N ASP A 138 -1.66 3.41 19.13
CA ASP A 138 -0.98 2.65 18.08
C ASP A 138 -1.66 1.27 17.96
N ILE A 139 -2.09 0.90 16.74
CA ILE A 139 -2.78 -0.36 16.45
C ILE A 139 -2.01 -1.15 15.40
N GLN A 140 -1.88 -2.45 15.61
CA GLN A 140 -1.33 -3.38 14.62
C GLN A 140 -2.43 -4.29 14.10
N VAL A 141 -2.38 -4.63 12.82
CA VAL A 141 -3.20 -5.68 12.21
C VAL A 141 -2.24 -6.75 11.75
N GLN A 142 -2.30 -7.92 12.38
CA GLN A 142 -1.43 -9.06 12.11
C GLN A 142 -2.24 -10.12 11.36
N ILE A 143 -1.92 -10.35 10.09
CA ILE A 143 -2.63 -11.25 9.20
C ILE A 143 -1.76 -12.48 8.97
N GLU A 144 -2.10 -13.59 9.63
CA GLU A 144 -1.42 -14.89 9.49
C GLU A 144 -2.30 -15.92 8.76
N GLY A 145 -3.62 -15.71 8.74
CA GLY A 145 -4.60 -16.46 7.95
C GLY A 145 -4.97 -15.75 6.64
N THR A 146 -6.06 -16.20 6.03
CA THR A 146 -6.61 -15.63 4.79
C THR A 146 -7.83 -14.76 5.08
N ILE A 147 -7.80 -13.52 4.59
CA ILE A 147 -8.99 -12.71 4.38
C ILE A 147 -9.37 -12.85 2.90
N GLU A 148 -10.58 -13.29 2.60
CA GLU A 148 -11.09 -13.51 1.24
C GLU A 148 -12.27 -12.57 0.96
N ALA A 149 -12.42 -12.07 -0.26
CA ALA A 149 -13.55 -11.22 -0.61
C ALA A 149 -14.82 -12.05 -0.87
N THR A 150 -15.99 -11.50 -0.55
CA THR A 150 -17.28 -12.09 -0.95
C THR A 150 -17.37 -12.24 -2.47
N ASP A 151 -17.81 -13.40 -2.96
CA ASP A 151 -18.09 -13.67 -4.37
C ASP A 151 -19.51 -13.20 -4.79
N GLU A 152 -20.28 -12.62 -3.87
CA GLU A 152 -21.56 -12.00 -4.19
C GLU A 152 -21.37 -10.58 -4.75
N ALA A 153 -21.37 -10.46 -6.08
CA ALA A 153 -21.23 -9.18 -6.79
C ALA A 153 -22.21 -8.09 -6.31
N SER A 154 -23.39 -8.48 -5.78
CA SER A 154 -24.38 -7.56 -5.21
C SER A 154 -23.88 -6.76 -4.00
N ASP A 155 -22.92 -7.30 -3.23
CA ASP A 155 -22.36 -6.63 -2.05
C ASP A 155 -21.54 -5.38 -2.41
N TYR A 156 -21.13 -5.23 -3.68
CA TYR A 156 -20.27 -4.15 -4.16
C TYR A 156 -21.03 -2.99 -4.83
N TYR A 157 -22.35 -3.09 -5.03
CA TYR A 157 -23.15 -2.05 -5.73
C TYR A 157 -23.76 -0.98 -4.81
N SER A 158 -23.33 -0.88 -3.55
CA SER A 158 -23.69 0.27 -2.70
C SER A 158 -22.93 1.54 -3.11
N ASN A 159 -23.48 2.72 -2.81
CA ASN A 159 -22.87 4.01 -3.19
C ASN A 159 -21.49 4.28 -2.53
N ASP A 160 -21.05 3.45 -1.58
CA ASP A 160 -19.82 3.62 -0.80
C ASP A 160 -18.82 2.45 -0.99
N SER A 161 -19.20 1.38 -1.72
CA SER A 161 -18.44 0.12 -1.83
C SER A 161 -17.52 0.03 -3.06
N LYS A 162 -16.89 1.15 -3.45
CA LYS A 162 -15.83 1.14 -4.49
C LYS A 162 -14.54 0.43 -4.07
N TYR A 163 -14.39 0.16 -2.78
CA TYR A 163 -13.21 -0.43 -2.18
C TYR A 163 -13.65 -1.56 -1.24
N TRP A 164 -12.91 -2.68 -1.24
CA TRP A 164 -13.25 -3.85 -0.43
C TRP A 164 -12.71 -3.76 1.01
N LEU A 165 -11.42 -3.47 1.18
CA LEU A 165 -10.77 -3.32 2.49
C LEU A 165 -10.22 -1.91 2.64
N VAL A 166 -10.75 -1.14 3.60
CA VAL A 166 -10.35 0.27 3.81
C VAL A 166 -9.94 0.52 5.25
N PHE A 167 -8.77 1.11 5.47
CA PHE A 167 -8.41 1.75 6.74
C PHE A 167 -8.58 3.26 6.58
N ASP A 168 -9.44 3.87 7.39
CA ASP A 168 -9.84 5.27 7.25
C ASP A 168 -9.55 6.06 8.52
N ASN A 169 -8.92 7.24 8.39
CA ASN A 169 -8.60 8.13 9.52
C ASN A 169 -7.84 7.44 10.70
N VAL A 170 -6.97 6.47 10.40
CA VAL A 170 -6.17 5.75 11.40
C VAL A 170 -4.75 6.36 11.48
N LYS A 171 -4.22 6.52 12.70
CA LYS A 171 -2.87 7.02 12.94
C LYS A 171 -2.00 5.92 13.52
N LYS A 172 -0.76 5.80 13.05
CA LYS A 172 0.23 4.78 13.48
C LYS A 172 -0.32 3.33 13.38
N LEU A 173 -0.93 3.04 12.23
CA LEU A 173 -1.32 1.69 11.85
C LEU A 173 -0.09 0.94 11.33
N LEU A 174 0.11 -0.29 11.78
CA LEU A 174 1.02 -1.26 11.17
C LEU A 174 0.22 -2.47 10.71
N VAL A 175 0.18 -2.75 9.40
CA VAL A 175 -0.35 -4.01 8.86
C VAL A 175 0.84 -4.90 8.52
N HIS A 176 0.85 -6.15 9.01
CA HIS A 176 1.95 -7.11 8.85
C HIS A 176 1.46 -8.55 9.01
N GLY A 177 2.35 -9.54 8.83
CA GLY A 177 2.07 -10.98 8.98
C GLY A 177 2.32 -11.74 7.67
N GLY A 178 2.31 -13.09 7.74
CA GLY A 178 2.60 -13.96 6.58
C GLY A 178 1.38 -14.60 5.91
N GLY A 179 0.19 -14.03 6.11
CA GLY A 179 -1.11 -14.58 5.69
C GLY A 179 -1.47 -14.31 4.22
N THR A 180 -2.74 -14.04 3.94
CA THR A 180 -3.25 -13.77 2.58
C THR A 180 -4.39 -12.76 2.64
N ILE A 181 -4.43 -11.86 1.67
CA ILE A 181 -5.60 -11.02 1.36
C ILE A 181 -5.97 -11.36 -0.09
N ASP A 182 -7.00 -12.19 -0.27
CA ASP A 182 -7.48 -12.64 -1.58
C ASP A 182 -8.72 -11.81 -1.98
N GLY A 183 -8.59 -11.03 -3.05
CA GLY A 183 -9.67 -10.21 -3.59
C GLY A 183 -10.83 -11.01 -4.22
N ASN A 184 -10.76 -12.34 -4.22
CA ASN A 184 -11.70 -13.28 -4.83
C ASN A 184 -12.13 -12.84 -6.25
N GLY A 185 -11.16 -12.35 -7.03
CA GLY A 185 -11.39 -11.71 -8.32
C GLY A 185 -12.02 -12.62 -9.38
N LYS A 186 -12.15 -13.91 -9.11
CA LYS A 186 -12.63 -14.95 -10.02
C LYS A 186 -14.06 -14.74 -10.51
N ILE A 187 -14.92 -14.13 -9.70
CA ILE A 187 -16.28 -13.72 -10.13
C ILE A 187 -16.28 -12.61 -11.16
N TRP A 188 -15.22 -11.81 -11.18
CA TRP A 188 -15.00 -10.80 -12.19
C TRP A 188 -14.25 -11.40 -13.40
N TRP A 189 -13.11 -12.07 -13.19
CA TRP A 189 -12.27 -12.64 -14.27
C TRP A 189 -11.46 -13.89 -13.83
N GLN A 190 -11.36 -14.93 -14.67
CA GLN A 190 -10.96 -16.28 -14.23
C GLN A 190 -9.43 -16.56 -14.17
N LYS A 191 -8.96 -17.05 -12.99
CA LYS A 191 -7.79 -17.91 -12.65
C LYS A 191 -6.51 -17.32 -11.99
N SER A 192 -6.21 -17.91 -10.82
CA SER A 192 -4.89 -18.24 -10.21
C SER A 192 -4.30 -17.29 -9.15
N SER A 193 -3.78 -17.88 -8.05
CA SER A 193 -3.43 -17.26 -6.75
C SER A 193 -2.04 -17.80 -6.28
N SER A 194 -1.48 -17.59 -5.07
CA SER A 194 -1.95 -17.11 -3.75
C SER A 194 -0.79 -16.56 -2.88
N GLY A 195 -1.03 -16.17 -1.61
CA GLY A 195 -0.05 -15.61 -0.65
C GLY A 195 -0.53 -14.27 -0.06
N ILE A 196 0.32 -13.46 0.62
CA ILE A 196 0.09 -11.99 0.58
C ILE A 196 0.40 -11.60 -0.87
N ASN A 197 -0.62 -11.78 -1.70
CA ASN A 197 -0.61 -11.83 -3.15
C ASN A 197 -1.99 -11.32 -3.56
N VAL A 198 -2.15 -10.00 -3.50
CA VAL A 198 -3.35 -9.36 -4.03
C VAL A 198 -3.30 -9.56 -5.53
N THR A 199 -4.05 -10.53 -6.05
CA THR A 199 -4.03 -10.93 -7.48
C THR A 199 -5.27 -10.46 -8.21
N ALA A 200 -5.08 -9.57 -9.18
CA ALA A 200 -5.99 -9.27 -10.26
C ALA A 200 -5.21 -9.30 -11.60
N PRO A 201 -5.73 -9.94 -12.66
CA PRO A 201 -5.28 -9.81 -14.04
C PRO A 201 -4.92 -8.38 -14.44
N GLY A 202 -3.83 -8.24 -15.22
CA GLY A 202 -3.24 -6.95 -15.59
C GLY A 202 -4.10 -6.04 -16.47
N ASP A 203 -5.21 -6.55 -17.01
CA ASP A 203 -6.21 -5.82 -17.80
C ASP A 203 -7.42 -5.35 -16.96
N SER A 204 -7.45 -5.65 -15.67
CA SER A 204 -8.53 -5.30 -14.74
C SER A 204 -8.61 -3.79 -14.47
N PRO A 205 -9.76 -3.13 -14.72
CA PRO A 205 -9.90 -1.72 -14.38
C PRO A 205 -9.99 -1.51 -12.85
N ASN A 206 -9.14 -0.61 -12.34
CA ASN A 206 -9.25 -0.02 -11.00
C ASN A 206 -9.10 -0.97 -9.81
N THR A 207 -8.35 -2.06 -9.96
CA THR A 207 -7.84 -2.83 -8.82
C THR A 207 -6.54 -2.25 -8.29
N ASP A 208 -6.64 -1.19 -7.48
CA ASP A 208 -5.53 -0.76 -6.62
C ASP A 208 -5.26 -1.84 -5.56
N GLY A 209 -4.01 -2.24 -5.38
CA GLY A 209 -3.60 -3.24 -4.38
C GLY A 209 -3.64 -2.68 -2.96
N ILE A 210 -2.82 -1.66 -2.67
CA ILE A 210 -2.87 -0.92 -1.41
C ILE A 210 -3.05 0.58 -1.69
N HIS A 211 -4.23 1.11 -1.37
CA HIS A 211 -4.56 2.53 -1.52
C HIS A 211 -4.35 3.29 -0.19
N VAL A 212 -3.35 4.16 -0.14
CA VAL A 212 -2.99 4.98 1.04
C VAL A 212 -3.48 6.41 0.84
N THR A 213 -4.44 6.84 1.66
CA THR A 213 -5.03 8.19 1.63
C THR A 213 -5.11 8.78 3.04
N ASN A 214 -4.93 10.09 3.19
CA ASN A 214 -5.05 10.84 4.46
C ASN A 214 -4.31 10.24 5.68
N SER A 215 -3.26 9.44 5.47
CA SER A 215 -2.67 8.55 6.47
C SER A 215 -1.28 8.97 6.92
N HIS A 216 -0.94 8.72 8.18
CA HIS A 216 0.31 9.22 8.78
C HIS A 216 1.09 8.12 9.53
N ASN A 217 2.38 7.98 9.20
CA ASN A 217 3.28 6.96 9.75
C ASN A 217 2.82 5.53 9.41
N VAL A 218 2.69 5.25 8.11
CA VAL A 218 2.28 3.94 7.58
C VAL A 218 3.53 3.14 7.20
N GLN A 219 3.54 1.85 7.52
CA GLN A 219 4.53 0.91 7.02
C GLN A 219 3.81 -0.20 6.25
N ILE A 220 4.33 -0.51 5.07
CA ILE A 220 3.92 -1.63 4.21
C ILE A 220 5.18 -2.46 4.02
N SER A 221 5.14 -3.75 4.34
CA SER A 221 6.32 -4.60 4.14
C SER A 221 5.98 -6.00 3.62
N ASP A 222 6.97 -6.63 2.99
CA ASP A 222 7.03 -8.08 2.74
C ASP A 222 5.79 -8.61 2.00
N SER A 223 5.38 -7.90 0.95
CA SER A 223 4.10 -8.10 0.24
C SER A 223 4.30 -8.38 -1.25
N VAL A 224 3.49 -9.29 -1.82
CA VAL A 224 3.35 -9.51 -3.26
C VAL A 224 2.00 -8.96 -3.72
N ILE A 225 1.99 -8.24 -4.84
CA ILE A 225 0.80 -7.53 -5.33
C ILE A 225 0.86 -7.53 -6.86
N GLY A 226 -0.03 -8.26 -7.52
CA GLY A 226 -0.21 -8.21 -8.96
C GLY A 226 -1.64 -7.79 -9.28
N THR A 227 -1.86 -6.64 -9.87
CA THR A 227 -3.22 -6.13 -10.11
C THR A 227 -3.42 -5.64 -11.54
N GLY A 228 -4.59 -5.07 -11.85
CA GLY A 228 -4.82 -4.34 -13.10
C GLY A 228 -4.68 -2.81 -12.97
N ASP A 229 -4.59 -2.27 -11.75
CA ASP A 229 -4.28 -0.85 -11.51
C ASP A 229 -3.05 -0.70 -10.59
N ASP A 230 -2.97 0.31 -9.72
CA ASP A 230 -1.75 0.57 -8.95
C ASP A 230 -1.45 -0.53 -7.91
N CYS A 231 -0.23 -1.05 -7.90
CA CYS A 231 0.27 -1.98 -6.88
C CYS A 231 0.16 -1.34 -5.48
N ILE A 232 0.69 -0.13 -5.34
CA ILE A 232 0.49 0.73 -4.18
C ILE A 232 0.22 2.14 -4.72
N SER A 233 -0.90 2.74 -4.35
CA SER A 233 -1.25 4.13 -4.67
C SER A 233 -1.22 4.99 -3.40
N ILE A 234 -0.44 6.07 -3.41
CA ILE A 234 -0.28 6.98 -2.27
C ILE A 234 -0.80 8.36 -2.67
N VAL A 235 -1.98 8.72 -2.17
CA VAL A 235 -2.69 9.96 -2.54
C VAL A 235 -2.66 11.02 -1.42
N SER A 236 -3.34 12.14 -1.65
CA SER A 236 -3.31 13.34 -0.79
C SER A 236 -3.57 13.08 0.69
N GLY A 237 -2.98 13.92 1.53
CA GLY A 237 -3.03 13.84 2.99
C GLY A 237 -2.12 12.77 3.59
N SER A 238 -1.34 12.07 2.77
CA SER A 238 -0.45 10.99 3.20
C SER A 238 0.95 11.49 3.58
N LYS A 239 1.45 11.07 4.74
CA LYS A 239 2.76 11.50 5.26
C LYS A 239 3.50 10.40 6.02
N ASN A 240 4.83 10.38 5.87
CA ASN A 240 5.72 9.40 6.53
C ASN A 240 5.31 7.96 6.16
N ILE A 241 5.42 7.60 4.88
CA ILE A 241 5.04 6.28 4.36
C ILE A 241 6.32 5.50 4.03
N LEU A 242 6.47 4.29 4.57
CA LEU A 242 7.57 3.39 4.26
C LEU A 242 7.03 2.10 3.63
N ALA A 243 7.30 1.89 2.35
CA ALA A 243 7.07 0.62 1.67
C ALA A 243 8.42 -0.12 1.52
N THR A 244 8.51 -1.38 1.93
CA THR A 244 9.76 -2.15 1.78
C THR A 244 9.55 -3.62 1.47
N ASN A 245 10.45 -4.25 0.71
CA ASN A 245 10.34 -5.67 0.35
C ASN A 245 9.01 -5.95 -0.40
N ILE A 246 8.72 -5.15 -1.42
CA ILE A 246 7.48 -5.23 -2.19
C ILE A 246 7.76 -5.91 -3.54
N THR A 247 6.95 -6.89 -3.92
CA THR A 247 6.94 -7.45 -5.28
C THR A 247 5.67 -7.00 -5.98
N CYS A 248 5.79 -6.23 -7.06
CA CYS A 248 4.67 -5.70 -7.85
C CYS A 248 4.64 -6.33 -9.24
N GLY A 249 3.50 -6.85 -9.70
CA GLY A 249 3.38 -7.36 -11.06
C GLY A 249 2.30 -8.44 -11.22
N PRO A 250 1.38 -8.36 -12.21
CA PRO A 250 1.20 -7.27 -13.19
C PRO A 250 0.60 -5.98 -12.57
N GLY A 251 0.24 -5.01 -13.40
CA GLY A 251 -0.53 -3.81 -13.00
C GLY A 251 0.13 -2.49 -13.40
N HIS A 252 -0.16 -1.42 -12.68
CA HIS A 252 0.36 -0.08 -12.95
C HIS A 252 1.60 0.32 -12.12
N GLY A 253 2.11 -0.57 -11.26
CA GLY A 253 3.28 -0.31 -10.42
C GLY A 253 2.98 0.56 -9.20
N ILE A 254 4.01 1.20 -8.61
CA ILE A 254 3.88 2.00 -7.39
C ILE A 254 3.70 3.47 -7.77
N SER A 255 2.55 4.05 -7.40
CA SER A 255 2.17 5.41 -7.78
C SER A 255 2.03 6.34 -6.57
N ILE A 256 2.56 7.56 -6.72
CA ILE A 256 2.16 8.72 -5.94
C ILE A 256 1.11 9.49 -6.73
N GLY A 257 -0.08 9.66 -6.15
CA GLY A 257 -1.24 10.30 -6.78
C GLY A 257 -2.26 9.31 -7.36
N SER A 258 -3.27 9.78 -8.11
CA SER A 258 -3.32 11.12 -8.72
C SER A 258 -3.56 12.26 -7.73
N LEU A 259 -2.76 13.34 -7.83
CA LEU A 259 -2.83 14.50 -6.92
C LEU A 259 -3.45 15.73 -7.60
N GLY A 260 -4.31 16.48 -6.90
CA GLY A 260 -4.85 17.77 -7.35
C GLY A 260 -6.03 17.72 -8.32
N LYS A 261 -6.78 16.61 -8.39
CA LYS A 261 -7.93 16.45 -9.30
C LYS A 261 -8.95 17.58 -9.11
N GLY A 262 -9.42 18.16 -10.22
CA GLY A 262 -10.45 19.21 -10.19
C GLY A 262 -9.95 20.53 -9.60
N ASN A 263 -8.67 20.87 -9.83
CA ASN A 263 -8.01 22.08 -9.30
C ASN A 263 -7.98 22.13 -7.76
N SER A 264 -7.90 20.96 -7.12
CA SER A 264 -7.79 20.85 -5.66
C SER A 264 -6.35 20.98 -5.17
N GLU A 265 -6.20 21.37 -3.90
CA GLU A 265 -4.94 21.24 -3.19
C GLU A 265 -4.65 19.77 -2.85
N ALA A 266 -3.41 19.35 -3.03
CA ALA A 266 -2.94 18.03 -2.64
C ALA A 266 -1.55 18.06 -2.00
N TYR A 267 -1.39 17.26 -0.94
CA TYR A 267 -0.16 17.20 -0.16
C TYR A 267 0.25 15.75 0.10
N VAL A 268 1.48 15.39 -0.27
CA VAL A 268 2.13 14.12 0.08
C VAL A 268 3.55 14.42 0.52
N SER A 269 4.01 13.86 1.64
CA SER A 269 5.41 14.10 2.07
C SER A 269 6.07 12.95 2.83
N GLY A 270 7.37 12.78 2.64
CA GLY A 270 8.14 11.77 3.37
C GLY A 270 7.72 10.35 2.98
N VAL A 271 7.85 10.01 1.70
CA VAL A 271 7.58 8.66 1.20
C VAL A 271 8.90 7.97 0.90
N THR A 272 9.05 6.72 1.31
CA THR A 272 10.21 5.88 0.98
C THR A 272 9.74 4.52 0.53
N VAL A 273 10.04 4.16 -0.71
CA VAL A 273 9.89 2.82 -1.28
C VAL A 273 11.28 2.24 -1.40
N LYS A 274 11.58 1.12 -0.74
CA LYS A 274 12.92 0.51 -0.80
C LYS A 274 12.92 -1.01 -0.90
N ARG A 275 13.83 -1.58 -1.70
CA ARG A 275 13.89 -3.04 -1.97
C ARG A 275 12.57 -3.50 -2.59
N ALA A 276 12.31 -3.05 -3.81
CA ALA A 276 11.14 -3.46 -4.58
C ALA A 276 11.55 -4.23 -5.83
N GLN A 277 10.77 -5.23 -6.20
CA GLN A 277 10.87 -5.96 -7.46
C GLN A 277 9.60 -5.68 -8.25
N ILE A 278 9.71 -5.19 -9.48
CA ILE A 278 8.55 -4.76 -10.26
C ILE A 278 8.62 -5.40 -11.65
N SER A 279 7.66 -6.27 -12.00
CA SER A 279 7.70 -7.06 -13.23
C SER A 279 6.39 -7.01 -14.03
N GLY A 280 6.50 -6.84 -15.35
CA GLY A 280 5.34 -6.90 -16.26
C GLY A 280 4.26 -5.85 -15.99
N THR A 281 4.63 -4.68 -15.46
CA THR A 281 3.72 -3.57 -15.14
C THR A 281 3.79 -2.45 -16.19
N THR A 282 2.72 -1.65 -16.31
CA THR A 282 2.71 -0.49 -17.21
C THR A 282 3.58 0.67 -16.71
N ASN A 283 3.92 0.72 -15.42
CA ASN A 283 4.89 1.65 -14.84
C ASN A 283 5.66 0.97 -13.71
N GLY A 284 6.88 1.42 -13.42
CA GLY A 284 7.65 0.95 -12.27
C GLY A 284 7.31 1.80 -11.04
N VAL A 285 7.92 2.97 -10.97
CA VAL A 285 7.64 4.01 -9.97
C VAL A 285 7.13 5.28 -10.65
N ARG A 286 5.94 5.73 -10.24
CA ARG A 286 5.19 6.79 -10.90
C ARG A 286 4.82 7.93 -9.94
N ILE A 287 4.87 9.17 -10.39
CA ILE A 287 4.23 10.33 -9.74
C ILE A 287 3.27 10.97 -10.75
N LYS A 288 1.96 10.98 -10.45
CA LYS A 288 0.90 11.52 -11.33
C LYS A 288 0.16 12.68 -10.67
N THR A 289 0.15 13.86 -11.29
CA THR A 289 -0.55 15.06 -10.78
C THR A 289 -1.36 15.75 -11.86
N TRP A 290 -2.54 16.25 -11.52
CA TRP A 290 -3.44 16.90 -12.46
C TRP A 290 -3.01 18.34 -12.78
N GLN A 291 -3.11 18.70 -14.06
CA GLN A 291 -3.08 20.10 -14.48
C GLN A 291 -4.18 20.90 -13.76
N GLY A 292 -3.82 22.09 -13.27
CA GLY A 292 -4.71 22.99 -12.53
C GLY A 292 -4.69 22.78 -11.02
N GLY A 293 -4.21 21.63 -10.52
CA GLY A 293 -4.05 21.36 -9.09
C GLY A 293 -3.02 22.28 -8.41
N SER A 294 -2.93 22.18 -7.08
CA SER A 294 -2.01 22.97 -6.26
C SER A 294 -1.53 22.16 -5.04
N GLY A 295 -0.58 22.70 -4.27
CA GLY A 295 0.02 22.01 -3.13
C GLY A 295 1.41 21.44 -3.43
N LEU A 296 1.82 20.40 -2.69
CA LEU A 296 3.20 19.91 -2.67
C LEU A 296 3.29 18.39 -2.50
N ALA A 297 4.01 17.73 -3.41
CA ALA A 297 4.49 16.36 -3.27
C ALA A 297 6.02 16.39 -3.10
N SER A 298 6.53 16.05 -1.91
CA SER A 298 7.98 16.21 -1.63
C SER A 298 8.61 15.23 -0.65
N TYR A 299 9.93 15.14 -0.68
CA TYR A 299 10.71 14.18 0.10
C TYR A 299 10.28 12.74 -0.19
N ILE A 300 10.36 12.37 -1.47
CA ILE A 300 9.98 11.06 -1.99
C ILE A 300 11.26 10.31 -2.40
N GLN A 301 11.40 9.05 -1.98
CA GLN A 301 12.59 8.24 -2.23
C GLN A 301 12.20 6.88 -2.79
N PHE A 302 12.79 6.50 -3.91
CA PHE A 302 12.69 5.19 -4.53
C PHE A 302 14.09 4.56 -4.56
N LYS A 303 14.30 3.47 -3.82
CA LYS A 303 15.64 2.94 -3.50
C LYS A 303 15.77 1.44 -3.73
N HIS A 304 16.87 0.98 -4.33
CA HIS A 304 17.15 -0.46 -4.49
C HIS A 304 15.98 -1.17 -5.17
N ILE A 305 15.66 -0.78 -6.40
CA ILE A 305 14.51 -1.31 -7.14
C ILE A 305 15.00 -2.09 -8.36
N VAL A 306 14.54 -3.33 -8.50
CA VAL A 306 14.79 -4.17 -9.67
C VAL A 306 13.53 -4.19 -10.53
N MET A 307 13.67 -4.00 -11.84
CA MET A 307 12.56 -3.98 -12.79
C MET A 307 12.74 -5.00 -13.91
N GLU A 308 11.66 -5.66 -14.32
CA GLU A 308 11.68 -6.62 -15.42
C GLU A 308 10.49 -6.38 -16.36
N ASN A 309 10.75 -6.10 -17.64
CA ASN A 309 9.72 -5.91 -18.65
C ASN A 309 8.65 -4.87 -18.23
N VAL A 310 9.07 -3.72 -17.72
CA VAL A 310 8.18 -2.65 -17.22
C VAL A 310 8.01 -1.58 -18.29
N THR A 311 6.78 -1.19 -18.66
CA THR A 311 6.57 -0.29 -19.81
C THR A 311 7.07 1.14 -19.59
N ASN A 312 6.87 1.71 -18.40
CA ASN A 312 7.38 3.03 -18.00
C ASN A 312 8.12 2.92 -16.64
N PRO A 313 9.36 2.43 -16.60
CA PRO A 313 10.12 2.16 -15.37
C PRO A 313 10.14 3.32 -14.37
N ILE A 314 10.51 4.53 -14.80
CA ILE A 314 10.52 5.74 -13.96
C ILE A 314 9.67 6.81 -14.65
N LEU A 315 8.57 7.25 -14.01
CA LEU A 315 7.63 8.21 -14.59
C LEU A 315 7.27 9.35 -13.62
N ILE A 316 7.41 10.60 -14.07
CA ILE A 316 6.69 11.76 -13.53
C ILE A 316 5.78 12.31 -14.64
N ASP A 317 4.50 12.49 -14.32
CA ASP A 317 3.49 13.09 -15.18
C ASP A 317 2.74 14.18 -14.39
N GLN A 318 3.11 15.44 -14.60
CA GLN A 318 2.35 16.60 -14.11
C GLN A 318 1.30 17.11 -15.12
N ASN A 319 1.17 16.45 -16.27
CA ASN A 319 0.26 16.82 -17.34
C ASN A 319 -1.02 15.96 -17.37
N TYR A 320 -1.20 15.07 -16.39
CA TYR A 320 -2.26 14.07 -16.29
C TYR A 320 -3.69 14.65 -16.37
N CYS A 321 -4.56 14.02 -17.18
CA CYS A 321 -6.01 14.19 -17.13
C CYS A 321 -6.78 12.98 -17.71
N ASP A 322 -8.04 12.78 -17.29
CA ASP A 322 -8.91 11.64 -17.68
C ASP A 322 -9.60 11.80 -19.04
N LYS A 323 -8.97 12.48 -20.00
CA LYS A 323 -9.57 12.76 -21.32
C LYS A 323 -8.92 11.93 -22.43
N PRO A 324 -9.50 10.77 -22.82
CA PRO A 324 -8.99 10.02 -23.95
C PRO A 324 -8.96 10.89 -25.22
N ASN A 325 -7.85 10.80 -25.96
CA ASN A 325 -7.61 11.47 -27.24
C ASN A 325 -7.65 13.01 -27.22
N LYS A 326 -7.35 13.65 -26.07
CA LYS A 326 -7.11 15.11 -26.00
C LYS A 326 -5.88 15.44 -25.17
N SER A 327 -4.99 16.26 -25.73
CA SER A 327 -3.95 16.93 -24.97
C SER A 327 -4.60 17.71 -23.82
N CYS A 328 -4.11 17.47 -22.60
CA CYS A 328 -4.59 18.19 -21.42
C CYS A 328 -4.22 19.68 -21.58
N PRO A 329 -5.18 20.61 -21.44
CA PRO A 329 -4.88 22.03 -21.64
C PRO A 329 -3.88 22.49 -20.59
N LYS A 330 -2.76 23.10 -21.03
CA LYS A 330 -1.75 23.67 -20.13
C LYS A 330 -2.40 24.69 -19.20
N GLN A 331 -2.23 24.50 -17.90
CA GLN A 331 -2.75 25.38 -16.85
C GLN A 331 -1.62 26.16 -16.17
N LYS A 332 -1.99 27.22 -15.45
CA LYS A 332 -1.06 28.09 -14.71
C LYS A 332 -0.66 27.54 -13.34
N SER A 333 -1.26 26.44 -12.92
CA SER A 333 -1.02 25.76 -11.63
C SER A 333 -0.88 24.26 -11.87
N ALA A 334 -0.03 23.62 -11.06
CA ALA A 334 0.06 22.19 -10.84
C ALA A 334 0.52 21.96 -9.39
N VAL A 335 0.40 20.72 -8.90
CA VAL A 335 1.01 20.31 -7.63
C VAL A 335 2.53 20.39 -7.79
N GLN A 336 3.22 21.16 -6.94
CA GLN A 336 4.69 21.22 -6.99
C GLN A 336 5.27 19.85 -6.62
N ILE A 337 6.12 19.30 -7.48
CA ILE A 337 6.95 18.13 -7.15
C ILE A 337 8.34 18.65 -6.81
N SER A 338 8.87 18.31 -5.64
CA SER A 338 10.26 18.62 -5.29
C SER A 338 10.93 17.59 -4.39
N ASN A 339 12.27 17.54 -4.40
CA ASN A 339 13.05 16.66 -3.53
C ASN A 339 12.67 15.18 -3.72
N VAL A 340 12.88 14.67 -4.94
CA VAL A 340 12.62 13.27 -5.30
C VAL A 340 13.95 12.59 -5.63
N LEU A 341 14.23 11.50 -4.93
CA LEU A 341 15.42 10.67 -5.13
C LEU A 341 15.02 9.33 -5.76
N TYR A 342 15.65 9.00 -6.88
CA TYR A 342 15.72 7.64 -7.42
C TYR A 342 17.16 7.17 -7.25
N GLN A 343 17.38 6.08 -6.50
CA GLN A 343 18.72 5.60 -6.16
C GLN A 343 18.83 4.08 -6.31
N ASN A 344 19.85 3.58 -7.00
CA ASN A 344 20.10 2.15 -7.20
C ASN A 344 18.85 1.47 -7.80
N ILE A 345 18.54 1.82 -9.04
CA ILE A 345 17.41 1.24 -9.79
C ILE A 345 17.96 0.59 -11.06
N SER A 346 17.73 -0.71 -11.22
CA SER A 346 18.23 -1.48 -12.36
C SER A 346 17.14 -2.36 -12.97
N GLY A 347 17.28 -2.72 -14.25
CA GLY A 347 16.30 -3.59 -14.89
C GLY A 347 16.08 -3.34 -16.37
N THR A 348 14.90 -3.78 -16.85
CA THR A 348 14.51 -3.71 -18.25
C THR A 348 13.17 -3.01 -18.49
N SER A 349 13.14 -2.21 -19.56
CA SER A 349 12.00 -1.45 -20.04
C SER A 349 11.30 -2.17 -21.20
N ALA A 350 9.98 -2.34 -21.12
CA ALA A 350 9.17 -2.89 -22.21
C ALA A 350 8.88 -1.89 -23.34
N SER A 351 9.28 -0.62 -23.17
CA SER A 351 9.22 0.41 -24.21
C SER A 351 10.57 1.09 -24.39
N ASP A 352 10.78 1.76 -25.53
CA ASP A 352 12.01 2.50 -25.83
C ASP A 352 12.34 3.54 -24.71
N VAL A 353 11.35 4.15 -24.04
CA VAL A 353 11.57 5.20 -23.02
C VAL A 353 11.50 4.63 -21.60
N ALA A 354 12.67 4.42 -20.97
CA ALA A 354 12.73 3.91 -19.59
C ALA A 354 12.53 4.99 -18.52
N VAL A 355 12.98 6.22 -18.77
CA VAL A 355 12.87 7.35 -17.83
C VAL A 355 12.07 8.47 -18.49
N LYS A 356 10.92 8.84 -17.92
CA LYS A 356 10.09 9.93 -18.42
C LYS A 356 9.74 10.93 -17.32
N PHE A 357 10.18 12.17 -17.49
CA PHE A 357 9.81 13.29 -16.63
C PHE A 357 9.05 14.34 -17.44
N ASP A 358 7.72 14.31 -17.41
CA ASP A 358 6.87 15.27 -18.09
C ASP A 358 6.28 16.27 -17.09
N CYS A 359 7.11 17.26 -16.73
CA CYS A 359 6.77 18.27 -15.72
C CYS A 359 6.09 19.49 -16.35
N SER A 360 5.38 20.27 -15.53
CA SER A 360 4.57 21.42 -15.97
C SER A 360 5.45 22.62 -16.34
N ASP A 361 5.22 23.23 -17.50
CA ASP A 361 5.86 24.50 -17.91
C ASP A 361 5.72 25.59 -16.83
N SER A 362 4.54 25.66 -16.20
CA SER A 362 4.18 26.71 -15.23
C SER A 362 4.71 26.41 -13.81
N VAL A 363 4.91 25.13 -13.48
CA VAL A 363 5.38 24.67 -12.16
C VAL A 363 6.39 23.53 -12.36
N PRO A 364 7.62 23.83 -12.83
CA PRO A 364 8.66 22.84 -13.12
C PRO A 364 9.01 21.96 -11.92
N CYS A 365 9.43 20.72 -12.18
CA CYS A 365 9.94 19.82 -11.14
C CYS A 365 11.29 20.31 -10.60
N GLN A 366 11.44 20.27 -9.27
CA GLN A 366 12.63 20.79 -8.56
C GLN A 366 13.35 19.67 -7.83
N ASP A 367 14.67 19.78 -7.68
CA ASP A 367 15.49 18.87 -6.87
C ASP A 367 15.22 17.37 -7.14
N ILE A 368 15.18 17.00 -8.42
CA ILE A 368 15.07 15.61 -8.87
C ILE A 368 16.49 15.03 -8.99
N ILE A 369 16.72 13.89 -8.34
CA ILE A 369 18.02 13.22 -8.28
C ILE A 369 17.91 11.81 -8.85
N LEU A 370 18.79 11.50 -9.79
CA LEU A 370 19.06 10.14 -10.28
C LEU A 370 20.45 9.73 -9.79
N GLU A 371 20.53 8.60 -9.09
CA GLU A 371 21.78 8.03 -8.58
C GLU A 371 21.82 6.52 -8.84
N ASP A 372 22.90 6.02 -9.46
CA ASP A 372 23.07 4.59 -9.78
C ASP A 372 21.84 3.97 -10.50
N ILE A 373 21.56 4.41 -11.71
CA ILE A 373 20.43 3.93 -12.53
C ILE A 373 20.97 3.13 -13.72
N ASN A 374 20.44 1.93 -13.96
CA ASN A 374 20.83 1.08 -15.08
C ASN A 374 19.61 0.34 -15.65
N LEU A 375 18.87 1.04 -16.53
CA LEU A 375 17.70 0.52 -17.22
C LEU A 375 18.02 0.32 -18.70
N GLN A 376 17.69 -0.86 -19.23
CA GLN A 376 17.97 -1.29 -20.61
C GLN A 376 16.67 -1.64 -21.35
N SER A 377 16.68 -1.77 -22.68
CA SER A 377 15.51 -2.31 -23.39
C SER A 377 15.33 -3.79 -23.07
N PHE A 378 14.08 -4.24 -22.87
CA PHE A 378 13.77 -5.65 -22.62
C PHE A 378 14.10 -6.57 -23.79
N GLU A 379 13.88 -6.09 -25.03
CA GLU A 379 14.20 -6.84 -26.26
C GLU A 379 15.72 -6.91 -26.54
N GLY A 380 16.55 -6.14 -25.83
CA GLY A 380 18.02 -6.16 -25.94
C GLY A 380 18.63 -5.55 -27.22
N ASP A 381 17.83 -5.32 -28.26
CA ASP A 381 18.28 -4.80 -29.57
C ASP A 381 18.63 -3.30 -29.60
N LYS A 382 18.32 -2.54 -28.54
CA LYS A 382 18.58 -1.10 -28.41
C LYS A 382 18.87 -0.70 -26.97
N ASP A 383 19.59 0.40 -26.80
CA ASP A 383 19.62 1.13 -25.53
C ASP A 383 18.23 1.73 -25.21
N ALA A 384 17.91 1.84 -23.92
CA ALA A 384 16.72 2.57 -23.50
C ALA A 384 16.97 4.09 -23.52
N GLU A 385 15.89 4.87 -23.64
CA GLU A 385 15.91 6.33 -23.75
C GLU A 385 15.36 7.03 -22.51
N ALA A 386 15.69 8.32 -22.35
CA ALA A 386 15.12 9.20 -21.35
C ALA A 386 14.51 10.46 -21.98
N LEU A 387 13.26 10.79 -21.62
CA LEU A 387 12.52 11.96 -22.10
C LEU A 387 12.18 12.88 -20.93
N CYS A 388 12.69 14.11 -20.94
CA CYS A 388 12.61 15.01 -19.79
C CYS A 388 12.25 16.45 -20.19
N ASN A 389 11.09 16.92 -19.72
CA ASN A 389 10.52 18.24 -19.94
C ASN A 389 10.40 18.99 -18.62
N ASN A 390 10.76 20.28 -18.59
CA ASN A 390 10.56 21.19 -17.44
C ASN A 390 11.08 20.63 -16.10
N VAL A 391 12.25 20.00 -16.13
CA VAL A 391 12.89 19.42 -14.95
C VAL A 391 14.40 19.69 -15.00
N LYS A 392 14.99 19.97 -13.84
CA LYS A 392 16.45 19.96 -13.69
C LYS A 392 16.83 18.74 -12.86
N VAL A 393 17.47 17.76 -13.50
CA VAL A 393 17.94 16.53 -12.86
C VAL A 393 19.38 16.71 -12.40
N SER A 394 19.69 16.21 -11.20
CA SER A 394 21.06 16.03 -10.71
C SER A 394 21.44 14.55 -10.79
N TYR A 395 22.64 14.28 -11.29
CA TYR A 395 23.15 12.93 -11.54
C TYR A 395 24.30 12.59 -10.59
N TYR A 396 24.29 11.38 -10.04
CA TYR A 396 25.38 10.82 -9.24
C TYR A 396 25.61 9.35 -9.58
N GLY A 397 26.86 8.88 -9.48
CA GLY A 397 27.21 7.53 -9.92
C GLY A 397 26.97 7.32 -11.42
N ASP A 398 26.70 6.08 -11.82
CA ASP A 398 26.40 5.72 -13.20
C ASP A 398 24.88 5.84 -13.45
N VAL A 399 24.48 6.59 -14.48
CA VAL A 399 23.05 6.79 -14.81
C VAL A 399 22.81 6.53 -16.29
N ASN A 400 22.13 5.41 -16.57
CA ASN A 400 21.67 4.99 -17.88
C ASN A 400 20.18 4.55 -17.82
N PRO A 401 19.28 5.12 -18.65
CA PRO A 401 19.49 6.30 -19.49
C PRO A 401 19.44 7.60 -18.67
N SER A 402 20.09 8.64 -19.20
CA SER A 402 20.09 10.00 -18.64
C SER A 402 19.33 10.94 -19.58
N CYS A 403 18.63 11.94 -19.03
CA CYS A 403 17.98 12.98 -19.84
C CYS A 403 19.02 13.69 -20.71
N CYS A 404 18.76 13.78 -22.01
CA CYS A 404 19.53 14.63 -22.92
C CYS A 404 19.52 16.09 -22.43
N SER A 405 20.70 16.73 -22.47
CA SER A 405 20.95 18.11 -22.02
C SER A 405 20.75 19.15 -23.13
#